data_AF-A0A7W1K8T2-F1
#
_entry.id   AF-A0A7W1K8T2-F1
#
_cell.length_a   1.000
_cell.length_b   1.000
_cell.length_c   1.000
_cell.angle_alpha   90.00
_cell.angle_beta   90.00
_cell.angle_gamma   90.00
#
_symmetry.space_group_name_H-M   'P 1'
#
loop_
_entity.id
_entity.type
_entity.pdbx_description
1 polymer ?
#
loop_
_entity_poly.entity_id
_entity_poly.type
_entity_poly.pdbx_seq_one_letter_code
_entity_poly.pdbx_strand_id
1 'polypeptide(L)'
;MTHTTDTHKHDRQAGFTLVELVVGVGLAFIALLAILLTLDSFSSNTSRQTRRTDANDQVRRAMDRIVSDLRQAATIEVAEPNNLLYSVKQSATVTRRERICLDAANNLWRSSVTNHSYSFLASCPSPGSSAAQIGTLVSANTASNPIFRYDAAPPGVRSVGLTFALNAGTRNRNDVSTLRASTFVRAKSEMSLGVPRGAITTTCSSSGVPTLTLSSSVGPLNVSYTDTDGSPIGTTVSSGIGVTLPVTTTSTTVVANVTSSGGLVSQILKTIECPL
;
A
#
# COMPACT_ATOMS: atom_id res chain seq x y z
N MET A 1 -95.64 -31.75 -18.30
CA MET A 1 -94.22 -32.10 -18.52
C MET A 1 -93.72 -31.23 -19.66
N THR A 2 -92.94 -30.22 -19.33
CA THR A 2 -92.63 -29.07 -20.20
C THR A 2 -91.32 -29.34 -20.93
N HIS A 3 -91.38 -29.40 -22.25
CA HIS A 3 -90.24 -29.65 -23.12
C HIS A 3 -89.48 -28.33 -23.32
N THR A 4 -88.27 -28.22 -22.77
CA THR A 4 -87.37 -27.07 -22.96
C THR A 4 -86.69 -27.23 -24.31
N THR A 5 -86.99 -26.35 -25.26
CA THR A 5 -86.40 -26.38 -26.60
C THR A 5 -85.10 -25.56 -26.59
N ASP A 6 -83.97 -26.25 -26.56
CA ASP A 6 -82.65 -25.65 -26.72
C ASP A 6 -82.51 -25.08 -28.15
N THR A 7 -82.45 -23.74 -28.22
CA THR A 7 -82.19 -23.02 -29.47
C THR A 7 -80.69 -22.92 -29.68
N HIS A 8 -80.13 -23.90 -30.39
CA HIS A 8 -78.76 -23.85 -30.88
C HIS A 8 -78.59 -22.65 -31.84
N LYS A 9 -78.03 -21.56 -31.34
CA LYS A 9 -77.57 -20.43 -32.14
C LYS A 9 -76.35 -20.90 -32.94
N HIS A 10 -76.53 -21.18 -34.24
CA HIS A 10 -75.43 -21.43 -35.15
C HIS A 10 -74.64 -20.13 -35.35
N ASP A 11 -73.57 -19.98 -34.56
CA ASP A 11 -72.56 -18.95 -34.81
C ASP A 11 -71.98 -19.19 -36.20
N ARG A 12 -72.22 -18.23 -37.11
CA ARG A 12 -71.63 -18.23 -38.45
C ARG A 12 -70.12 -18.18 -38.30
N GLN A 13 -69.46 -19.31 -38.51
CA GLN A 13 -68.02 -19.41 -38.60
C GLN A 13 -67.56 -18.69 -39.88
N ALA A 14 -67.37 -17.38 -39.79
CA ALA A 14 -66.70 -16.62 -40.82
C ALA A 14 -65.22 -17.06 -40.80
N GLY A 15 -64.82 -17.82 -41.82
CA GLY A 15 -63.42 -18.21 -42.00
C GLY A 15 -62.56 -16.97 -42.16
N PHE A 16 -61.37 -16.99 -41.54
CA PHE A 16 -60.37 -15.92 -41.69
C PHE A 16 -60.06 -15.71 -43.17
N THR A 17 -60.10 -14.46 -43.62
CA THR A 17 -59.67 -14.13 -44.98
C THR A 17 -58.14 -14.24 -45.07
N LEU A 18 -57.62 -14.65 -46.23
CA LEU A 18 -56.17 -14.78 -46.44
C LEU A 18 -55.42 -13.47 -46.12
N VAL A 19 -56.03 -12.33 -46.45
CA VAL A 19 -55.47 -10.99 -46.18
C VAL A 19 -55.31 -10.75 -44.68
N GLU A 20 -56.29 -11.13 -43.88
CA GLU A 20 -56.27 -10.95 -42.43
C GLU A 20 -55.15 -11.79 -41.78
N LEU A 21 -54.92 -13.01 -42.29
CA LEU A 21 -53.81 -13.86 -41.84
C LEU A 21 -52.45 -13.24 -42.18
N VAL A 22 -52.28 -12.71 -43.39
CA VAL A 22 -51.02 -12.06 -43.81
C VAL A 22 -50.72 -10.82 -42.96
N VAL A 23 -51.73 -9.99 -42.69
CA VAL A 23 -51.59 -8.81 -41.83
C VAL A 23 -51.25 -9.23 -40.39
N GLY A 24 -51.93 -10.25 -39.86
CA GLY A 24 -51.66 -10.77 -38.51
C GLY A 24 -50.22 -11.29 -38.36
N VAL A 25 -49.74 -12.07 -39.33
CA VAL A 25 -48.35 -12.56 -39.36
C VAL A 25 -47.35 -11.39 -39.48
N GLY A 26 -47.64 -10.39 -40.32
CA GLY A 26 -46.79 -9.20 -40.46
C GLY A 26 -46.65 -8.42 -39.16
N LEU A 27 -47.75 -8.18 -38.44
CA LEU A 27 -47.73 -7.51 -37.14
C LEU A 27 -46.99 -8.34 -36.08
N ALA A 28 -47.16 -9.66 -36.08
CA ALA A 28 -46.43 -10.56 -35.19
C ALA A 28 -44.91 -10.52 -35.44
N PHE A 29 -44.47 -10.45 -36.71
CA PHE A 29 -43.05 -10.29 -37.04
C PHE A 29 -42.47 -8.95 -36.55
N ILE A 30 -43.21 -7.85 -36.71
CA ILE A 30 -42.77 -6.54 -36.20
C ILE A 30 -42.62 -6.57 -34.68
N ALA A 31 -43.60 -7.16 -33.97
CA ALA A 31 -43.54 -7.32 -32.52
C ALA A 31 -42.35 -8.18 -32.09
N LEU A 32 -42.10 -9.30 -32.79
CA LEU A 32 -40.96 -10.17 -32.52
C LEU A 32 -39.62 -9.44 -32.73
N LEU A 33 -39.48 -8.67 -33.81
CA LEU A 33 -38.27 -7.87 -34.06
C LEU A 33 -38.03 -6.82 -32.97
N ALA A 34 -39.08 -6.15 -32.50
CA ALA A 34 -38.99 -5.21 -31.39
C ALA A 34 -38.50 -5.90 -30.10
N ILE A 35 -39.03 -7.09 -29.80
CA ILE A 35 -38.61 -7.88 -28.63
C ILE A 35 -37.13 -8.31 -28.77
N LEU A 36 -36.69 -8.76 -29.95
CA LEU A 36 -35.29 -9.15 -30.16
C LEU A 36 -34.32 -7.97 -30.00
N LEU A 37 -34.67 -6.78 -30.51
CA LEU A 37 -33.87 -5.58 -30.34
C LEU A 37 -33.75 -5.16 -28.86
N THR A 38 -34.86 -5.22 -28.11
CA THR A 38 -34.84 -4.92 -26.67
C THR A 38 -34.02 -5.93 -25.87
N LEU A 39 -34.10 -7.22 -26.24
CA LEU A 39 -33.32 -8.28 -25.60
C LEU A 39 -31.81 -8.11 -25.84
N ASP A 40 -31.39 -7.75 -27.06
CA ASP A 40 -29.98 -7.48 -27.37
C ASP A 40 -29.45 -6.25 -26.61
N SER A 41 -30.26 -5.19 -26.54
CA SER A 41 -29.94 -4.01 -25.73
C SER A 41 -29.81 -4.36 -24.23
N PHE A 42 -30.70 -5.21 -23.70
CA PHE A 42 -30.63 -5.65 -22.31
C PHE A 42 -29.41 -6.53 -22.04
N SER A 43 -29.16 -7.52 -22.89
CA SER A 43 -28.01 -8.45 -22.79
C SER A 43 -26.68 -7.70 -22.80
N SER A 44 -26.52 -6.77 -23.75
CA SER A 44 -25.30 -5.96 -23.85
C SER A 44 -25.13 -5.01 -22.65
N ASN A 45 -26.22 -4.48 -22.08
CA ASN A 45 -26.16 -3.65 -20.88
C ASN A 45 -25.80 -4.47 -19.63
N THR A 46 -26.41 -5.65 -19.45
CA THR A 46 -26.08 -6.56 -18.35
C THR A 46 -24.61 -6.97 -18.39
N SER A 47 -24.09 -7.37 -19.56
CA SER A 47 -22.67 -7.72 -19.71
C SER A 47 -21.74 -6.56 -19.32
N ARG A 48 -22.10 -5.31 -19.66
CA ARG A 48 -21.33 -4.13 -19.25
C ARG A 48 -21.37 -3.92 -17.74
N GLN A 49 -22.54 -4.03 -17.13
CA GLN A 49 -22.69 -3.89 -15.68
C GLN A 49 -21.90 -4.96 -14.94
N THR A 50 -21.96 -6.21 -15.37
CA THR A 50 -21.16 -7.31 -14.78
C THR A 50 -19.66 -7.01 -14.84
N ARG A 51 -19.12 -6.60 -16.00
CA ARG A 51 -17.70 -6.25 -16.13
C ARG A 51 -17.28 -5.09 -15.23
N ARG A 52 -18.16 -4.09 -15.05
CA ARG A 52 -17.91 -2.96 -14.14
C ARG A 52 -17.86 -3.41 -12.68
N THR A 53 -18.81 -4.24 -12.28
CA THR A 53 -18.86 -4.83 -10.94
C THR A 53 -17.60 -5.66 -10.68
N ASP A 54 -17.25 -6.55 -11.61
CA ASP A 54 -16.06 -7.41 -11.48
C ASP A 54 -14.76 -6.58 -11.35
N ALA A 55 -14.62 -5.53 -12.17
CA ALA A 55 -13.46 -4.63 -12.11
C ALA A 55 -13.39 -3.86 -10.78
N ASN A 56 -14.53 -3.35 -10.29
CA ASN A 56 -14.61 -2.68 -8.98
C ASN A 56 -14.26 -3.64 -7.84
N ASP A 57 -14.72 -4.88 -7.89
CA ASP A 57 -14.43 -5.88 -6.87
C ASP A 57 -12.96 -6.33 -6.90
N GLN A 58 -12.35 -6.43 -8.09
CA GLN A 58 -10.90 -6.64 -8.21
C GLN A 58 -10.11 -5.50 -7.57
N VAL A 59 -10.49 -4.24 -7.81
CA VAL A 59 -9.81 -3.09 -7.20
C VAL A 59 -10.02 -3.04 -5.69
N ARG A 60 -11.22 -3.32 -5.19
CA ARG A 60 -11.48 -3.41 -3.74
C ARG A 60 -10.59 -4.46 -3.09
N ARG A 61 -10.49 -5.67 -3.66
CA ARG A 61 -9.60 -6.72 -3.16
C ARG A 61 -8.12 -6.29 -3.18
N ALA A 62 -7.68 -5.62 -4.25
CA ALA A 62 -6.32 -5.08 -4.33
C ALA A 62 -6.07 -4.00 -3.26
N MET A 63 -7.01 -3.05 -3.11
CA MET A 63 -6.96 -2.01 -2.07
C MET A 63 -6.90 -2.60 -0.67
N ASP A 64 -7.79 -3.53 -0.33
CA ASP A 64 -7.85 -4.14 1.00
C ASP A 64 -6.53 -4.84 1.33
N ARG A 65 -5.92 -5.51 0.34
CA ARG A 65 -4.62 -6.14 0.49
C ARG A 65 -3.51 -5.12 0.75
N ILE A 66 -3.46 -4.03 -0.04
CA ILE A 66 -2.45 -2.97 0.13
C ILE A 66 -2.62 -2.25 1.47
N VAL A 67 -3.86 -1.94 1.86
CA VAL A 67 -4.16 -1.32 3.15
C VAL A 67 -3.75 -2.24 4.31
N SER A 68 -4.03 -3.54 4.20
CA SER A 68 -3.59 -4.53 5.18
C SER A 68 -2.06 -4.57 5.30
N ASP A 69 -1.35 -4.62 4.17
CA ASP A 69 0.11 -4.59 4.12
C ASP A 69 0.67 -3.28 4.74
N LEU A 70 0.07 -2.13 4.42
CA LEU A 70 0.48 -0.83 4.93
C LEU A 70 0.19 -0.63 6.43
N ARG A 71 -0.85 -1.26 6.97
CA ARG A 71 -1.11 -1.28 8.41
C ARG A 71 -0.05 -2.07 9.19
N GLN A 72 0.59 -3.04 8.53
CA GLN A 72 1.70 -3.80 9.08
C GLN A 72 3.06 -3.15 8.81
N ALA A 73 3.09 -2.07 8.01
CA ALA A 73 4.33 -1.36 7.71
C ALA A 73 4.87 -0.65 8.96
N ALA A 74 6.15 -0.88 9.22
CA ALA A 74 6.89 -0.21 10.28
C ALA A 74 7.44 1.15 9.83
N THR A 75 7.91 1.25 8.58
CA THR A 75 8.42 2.50 7.99
C THR A 75 8.15 2.54 6.49
N ILE A 76 7.90 3.74 5.98
CA ILE A 76 7.90 4.01 4.54
C ILE A 76 9.29 4.53 4.17
N GLU A 77 10.00 3.78 3.32
CA GLU A 77 11.35 4.11 2.88
C GLU A 77 11.33 4.92 1.58
N VAL A 78 10.40 4.60 0.67
CA VAL A 78 10.19 5.30 -0.60
C VAL A 78 8.71 5.62 -0.76
N ALA A 79 8.42 6.88 -1.11
CA ALA A 79 7.08 7.39 -1.34
C ALA A 79 7.01 8.14 -2.67
N GLU A 80 7.12 7.40 -3.76
CA GLU A 80 6.98 7.93 -5.12
C GLU A 80 5.55 7.72 -5.64
N PRO A 81 5.09 8.54 -6.59
CA PRO A 81 3.68 8.55 -6.98
C PRO A 81 3.13 7.19 -7.47
N ASN A 82 3.98 6.36 -8.07
CA ASN A 82 3.63 5.01 -8.56
C ASN A 82 4.53 3.91 -7.97
N ASN A 83 5.28 4.21 -6.92
CA ASN A 83 6.25 3.29 -6.35
C ASN A 83 6.40 3.52 -4.84
N LEU A 84 6.04 2.50 -4.08
CA LEU A 84 5.99 2.52 -2.64
C LEU A 84 6.88 1.41 -2.10
N LEU A 85 7.89 1.76 -1.30
CA LEU A 85 8.72 0.80 -0.58
C LEU A 85 8.53 0.99 0.91
N TYR A 86 8.25 -0.09 1.62
CA TYR A 86 8.05 -0.07 3.05
C TYR A 86 8.69 -1.28 3.71
N SER A 87 9.08 -1.13 4.97
CA SER A 87 9.59 -2.21 5.79
C SER A 87 8.47 -2.76 6.66
N VAL A 88 8.32 -4.08 6.75
CA VAL A 88 7.46 -4.80 7.68
C VAL A 88 8.33 -5.47 8.73
N LYS A 89 7.96 -5.38 10.01
CA LYS A 89 8.64 -6.16 11.06
C LYS A 89 8.18 -7.61 10.98
N GLN A 90 9.10 -8.53 10.74
CA GLN A 90 8.82 -9.97 10.80
C GLN A 90 9.14 -10.54 12.19
N SER A 91 10.17 -10.00 12.85
CA SER A 91 10.50 -10.28 14.25
C SER A 91 11.05 -9.01 14.91
N ALA A 92 11.51 -9.11 16.16
CA ALA A 92 12.14 -7.99 16.87
C ALA A 92 13.40 -7.46 16.16
N THR A 93 14.14 -8.33 15.47
CA THR A 93 15.43 -8.02 14.82
C THR A 93 15.38 -8.10 13.30
N VAL A 94 14.39 -8.79 12.74
CA VAL A 94 14.27 -9.01 11.28
C VAL A 94 13.18 -8.12 10.71
N THR A 95 13.57 -7.29 9.74
CA THR A 95 12.64 -6.50 8.92
C THR A 95 12.67 -7.03 7.49
N ARG A 96 11.49 -7.21 6.91
CA ARG A 96 11.32 -7.54 5.49
C ARG A 96 10.91 -6.27 4.76
N ARG A 97 11.53 -5.98 3.61
CA ARG A 97 11.09 -4.88 2.75
C ARG A 97 10.14 -5.39 1.70
N GLU A 98 9.08 -4.64 1.49
CA GLU A 98 8.05 -4.92 0.50
C GLU A 98 7.91 -3.68 -0.38
N ARG A 99 7.82 -3.92 -1.69
CA ARG A 99 7.65 -2.90 -2.71
C ARG A 99 6.32 -3.13 -3.38
N ILE A 100 5.53 -2.06 -3.54
CA ILE A 100 4.36 -2.03 -4.39
C ILE A 100 4.59 -0.97 -5.46
N CYS A 101 4.44 -1.31 -6.73
CA CYS A 101 4.62 -0.35 -7.80
C CYS A 101 3.71 -0.62 -9.00
N LEU A 102 3.44 0.42 -9.77
CA LEU A 102 2.68 0.37 -11.01
C LEU A 102 3.62 0.45 -12.20
N ASP A 103 3.61 -0.55 -13.07
CA ASP A 103 4.45 -0.55 -14.28
C ASP A 103 3.85 0.29 -15.42
N ALA A 104 4.59 0.46 -16.51
CA ALA A 104 4.14 1.21 -17.69
C ALA A 104 2.96 0.53 -18.43
N ALA A 105 2.70 -0.74 -18.18
CA ALA A 105 1.58 -1.50 -18.71
C ALA A 105 0.36 -1.49 -17.75
N ASN A 106 0.40 -0.67 -16.70
CA ASN A 106 -0.61 -0.57 -15.65
C ASN A 106 -0.82 -1.85 -14.83
N ASN A 107 0.17 -2.74 -14.77
CA ASN A 107 0.14 -3.85 -13.83
C ASN A 107 0.65 -3.39 -12.47
N LEU A 108 -0.12 -3.69 -11.44
CA LEU A 108 0.25 -3.45 -10.07
C LEU A 108 1.02 -4.65 -9.54
N TRP A 109 2.28 -4.42 -9.17
CA TRP A 109 3.19 -5.44 -8.69
C TRP A 109 3.44 -5.30 -7.20
N ARG A 110 3.63 -6.44 -6.53
CA ARG A 110 4.11 -6.55 -5.15
C ARG A 110 5.36 -7.43 -5.16
N SER A 111 6.45 -6.98 -4.55
CA SER A 111 7.68 -7.80 -4.45
C SER A 111 8.37 -7.60 -3.12
N SER A 112 8.91 -8.68 -2.56
CA SER A 112 9.81 -8.59 -1.42
C SER A 112 11.22 -8.23 -1.88
N VAL A 113 11.83 -7.24 -1.24
CA VAL A 113 13.17 -6.75 -1.57
C VAL A 113 14.14 -7.21 -0.48
N THR A 114 15.16 -7.97 -0.85
CA THR A 114 16.16 -8.52 0.08
C THR A 114 17.39 -7.63 0.24
N ASN A 115 17.73 -6.84 -0.78
CA ASN A 115 18.95 -6.02 -0.78
C ASN A 115 18.70 -4.61 -0.24
N HIS A 116 19.63 -4.16 0.62
CA HIS A 116 19.57 -2.81 1.20
C HIS A 116 19.85 -1.69 0.18
N SER A 117 20.51 -2.02 -0.92
CA SER A 117 20.96 -1.10 -1.97
C SER A 117 19.95 -1.00 -3.10
N TYR A 118 18.71 -0.63 -2.80
CA TYR A 118 17.72 -0.46 -3.86
C TYR A 118 17.92 0.92 -4.52
N SER A 119 18.24 0.90 -5.82
CA SER A 119 18.16 2.11 -6.63
C SER A 119 16.69 2.46 -6.84
N PHE A 120 16.31 3.67 -6.44
CA PHE A 120 14.96 4.22 -6.56
C PHE A 120 14.44 4.25 -8.01
N LEU A 121 15.34 4.10 -9.01
CA LEU A 121 15.03 4.11 -10.44
C LEU A 121 14.76 2.74 -11.06
N ALA A 122 14.81 1.65 -10.29
CA ALA A 122 14.53 0.33 -10.86
C ALA A 122 13.07 0.25 -11.31
N SER A 123 12.83 -0.13 -12.56
CA SER A 123 11.49 -0.46 -13.07
C SER A 123 10.76 -1.42 -12.14
N CYS A 124 9.44 -1.48 -12.24
CA CYS A 124 8.69 -2.53 -11.56
C CYS A 124 9.25 -3.92 -11.89
N PRO A 125 9.20 -4.85 -10.93
CA PRO A 125 9.71 -6.19 -11.15
C PRO A 125 8.94 -6.89 -12.28
N SER A 126 9.65 -7.70 -13.06
CA SER A 126 9.08 -8.51 -14.14
C SER A 126 8.60 -9.88 -13.62
N PRO A 127 7.71 -10.56 -14.37
CA PRO A 127 7.33 -11.94 -14.08
C PRO A 127 8.56 -12.84 -13.85
N GLY A 128 8.53 -13.69 -12.82
CA GLY A 128 9.62 -14.64 -12.50
C GLY A 128 10.64 -14.16 -11.46
N SER A 129 10.62 -12.88 -11.08
CA SER A 129 11.26 -12.40 -9.85
C SER A 129 10.40 -12.77 -8.63
N SER A 130 10.84 -12.52 -7.39
CA SER A 130 10.05 -12.70 -6.16
C SER A 130 8.82 -11.75 -6.07
N ALA A 131 8.32 -11.32 -7.22
CA ALA A 131 7.21 -10.44 -7.41
C ALA A 131 5.95 -11.20 -7.80
N ALA A 132 4.84 -10.82 -7.18
CA ALA A 132 3.51 -11.24 -7.55
C ALA A 132 2.77 -10.06 -8.16
N GLN A 133 2.13 -10.30 -9.29
CA GLN A 133 1.17 -9.35 -9.83
C GLN A 133 -0.07 -9.34 -8.93
N ILE A 134 -0.43 -8.18 -8.38
CA ILE A 134 -1.67 -8.00 -7.60
C ILE A 134 -2.87 -7.97 -8.56
N GLY A 135 -2.71 -7.29 -9.70
CA GLY A 135 -3.70 -7.21 -10.75
C GLY A 135 -3.26 -6.30 -11.88
N THR A 136 -3.96 -6.38 -13.01
CA THR A 136 -3.85 -5.38 -14.07
C THR A 136 -4.88 -4.30 -13.80
N LEU A 137 -4.41 -3.08 -13.58
CA LEU A 137 -5.28 -1.93 -13.49
C LEU A 137 -5.55 -1.46 -14.91
N VAL A 138 -6.82 -1.30 -15.27
CA VAL A 138 -7.18 -0.65 -16.54
C VAL A 138 -7.05 0.88 -16.42
N SER A 139 -6.19 1.36 -15.52
CA SER A 139 -6.24 2.72 -15.01
C SER A 139 -5.65 3.73 -15.98
N ALA A 140 -6.25 4.92 -16.01
CA ALA A 140 -5.64 6.14 -16.54
C ALA A 140 -4.67 6.78 -15.53
N ASN A 141 -4.10 6.00 -14.60
CA ASN A 141 -3.13 6.54 -13.66
C ASN A 141 -1.88 6.91 -14.45
N THR A 142 -1.49 8.17 -14.31
CA THR A 142 -0.38 8.79 -15.03
C THR A 142 0.46 9.54 -14.01
N ALA A 143 1.55 10.18 -14.43
CA ALA A 143 2.30 11.07 -13.54
C ALA A 143 1.43 12.19 -12.93
N SER A 144 0.38 12.65 -13.65
CA SER A 144 -0.55 13.67 -13.15
C SER A 144 -1.69 13.11 -12.29
N ASN A 145 -1.96 11.81 -12.38
CA ASN A 145 -2.91 11.11 -11.52
C ASN A 145 -2.29 9.85 -10.92
N PRO A 146 -1.43 10.00 -9.91
CA PRO A 146 -0.69 8.88 -9.35
C PRO A 146 -1.55 7.98 -8.47
N ILE A 147 -1.15 6.71 -8.37
CA ILE A 147 -1.85 5.74 -7.52
C ILE A 147 -1.64 6.03 -6.04
N PHE A 148 -0.45 6.50 -5.65
CA PHE A 148 -0.12 6.84 -4.28
C PHE A 148 -0.04 8.35 -4.11
N ARG A 149 -0.62 8.83 -3.00
CA ARG A 149 -0.49 10.20 -2.52
C ARG A 149 -0.05 10.17 -1.08
N TYR A 150 0.79 11.11 -0.69
CA TYR A 150 1.40 11.15 0.63
C TYR A 150 1.18 12.53 1.24
N ASP A 151 1.10 12.58 2.57
CA ASP A 151 1.03 13.84 3.31
C ASP A 151 2.39 14.51 3.49
N ALA A 152 3.47 13.74 3.53
CA ALA A 152 4.84 14.21 3.67
C ALA A 152 5.81 13.34 2.88
N ALA A 153 7.07 13.77 2.77
CA ALA A 153 8.15 12.95 2.24
C ALA A 153 8.66 11.94 3.30
N PRO A 154 9.24 10.80 2.92
CA PRO A 154 9.89 9.88 3.85
C PRO A 154 11.02 10.57 4.64
N PRO A 155 11.23 10.20 5.91
CA PRO A 155 10.52 9.18 6.69
C PRO A 155 9.21 9.68 7.36
N GLY A 156 8.78 10.91 7.08
CA GLY A 156 7.68 11.58 7.78
C GLY A 156 6.26 11.22 7.33
N VAL A 157 6.10 10.27 6.41
CA VAL A 157 4.79 9.84 5.88
C VAL A 157 3.92 9.29 7.00
N ARG A 158 2.74 9.90 7.24
CA ARG A 158 1.77 9.42 8.23
C ARG A 158 0.51 8.87 7.56
N SER A 159 0.19 9.36 6.38
CA SER A 159 -0.96 8.91 5.61
C SER A 159 -0.57 8.59 4.17
N VAL A 160 -1.05 7.43 3.70
CA VAL A 160 -0.92 7.02 2.30
C VAL A 160 -2.32 6.97 1.72
N GLY A 161 -2.59 7.88 0.79
CA GLY A 161 -3.77 7.89 -0.06
C GLY A 161 -3.57 6.99 -1.27
N LEU A 162 -4.58 6.19 -1.57
CA LEU A 162 -4.64 5.28 -2.71
C LEU A 162 -5.74 5.76 -3.65
N THR A 163 -5.40 6.01 -4.91
CA THR A 163 -6.39 6.39 -5.94
C THR A 163 -6.29 5.43 -7.12
N PHE A 164 -7.37 4.70 -7.36
CA PHE A 164 -7.47 3.79 -8.50
C PHE A 164 -8.48 4.38 -9.48
N ALA A 165 -8.02 4.73 -10.68
CA ALA A 165 -8.90 4.97 -11.81
C ALA A 165 -9.18 3.62 -12.49
N LEU A 166 -10.44 3.32 -12.79
CA LEU A 166 -10.82 2.16 -13.60
C LEU A 166 -11.36 2.65 -14.92
N ASN A 167 -10.84 2.17 -16.05
CA ASN A 167 -11.53 2.31 -17.32
C ASN A 167 -12.63 1.24 -17.39
N ALA A 168 -13.82 1.62 -16.95
CA ALA A 168 -15.06 0.84 -17.03
C ALA A 168 -15.76 1.02 -18.39
N GLY A 169 -15.03 1.58 -19.35
CA GLY A 169 -15.50 1.99 -20.66
C GLY A 169 -15.76 0.85 -21.62
N THR A 170 -16.68 1.10 -22.55
CA THR A 170 -16.68 0.36 -23.82
C THR A 170 -15.58 0.93 -24.73
N ARG A 171 -15.24 0.24 -25.83
CA ARG A 171 -14.17 0.61 -26.79
C ARG A 171 -14.07 2.10 -27.14
N ASN A 172 -15.15 2.89 -26.98
CA ASN A 172 -15.23 4.31 -27.35
C ASN A 172 -15.69 5.27 -26.23
N ARG A 173 -15.84 4.86 -24.96
CA ARG A 173 -16.20 5.77 -23.86
C ARG A 173 -15.40 5.45 -22.61
N ASN A 174 -14.48 6.33 -22.21
CA ASN A 174 -13.71 6.18 -20.99
C ASN A 174 -14.53 6.67 -19.79
N ASP A 175 -15.37 5.80 -19.21
CA ASP A 175 -15.96 6.07 -17.90
C ASP A 175 -14.93 5.72 -16.83
N VAL A 176 -14.44 6.76 -16.13
CA VAL A 176 -13.45 6.62 -15.06
C VAL A 176 -14.18 6.53 -13.73
N SER A 177 -14.11 5.35 -13.09
CA SER A 177 -14.49 5.20 -11.68
C SER A 177 -13.26 5.45 -10.82
N THR A 178 -13.33 6.37 -9.86
CA THR A 178 -12.24 6.63 -8.92
C THR A 178 -12.58 6.05 -7.55
N LEU A 179 -11.83 5.05 -7.12
CA LEU A 179 -11.89 4.56 -5.74
C LEU A 179 -10.76 5.22 -4.95
N ARG A 180 -11.08 5.75 -3.78
CA ARG A 180 -10.13 6.39 -2.86
C ARG A 180 -10.12 5.66 -1.53
N ALA A 181 -8.93 5.31 -1.06
CA ALA A 181 -8.71 4.83 0.30
C ALA A 181 -7.56 5.61 0.92
N SER A 182 -7.57 5.76 2.24
CA SER A 182 -6.45 6.32 2.99
C SER A 182 -6.15 5.42 4.16
N THR A 183 -4.86 5.14 4.37
CA THR A 183 -4.41 4.43 5.57
C THR A 183 -3.44 5.30 6.33
N PHE A 184 -3.55 5.27 7.65
CA PHE A 184 -2.60 5.91 8.54
C PHE A 184 -1.55 4.88 8.91
N VAL A 185 -0.31 5.14 8.50
CA VAL A 185 0.82 4.37 8.99
C VAL A 185 1.12 4.93 10.37
N ARG A 186 1.22 4.05 11.38
CA ARG A 186 1.69 4.48 12.70
C ARG A 186 3.15 4.91 12.49
N ALA A 187 3.35 6.22 12.33
CA ALA A 187 4.67 6.77 12.07
C ALA A 187 5.61 6.23 13.12
N LYS A 188 6.78 5.74 12.69
CA LYS A 188 7.87 5.36 13.59
C LYS A 188 8.38 6.56 14.42
N SER A 189 7.78 7.73 14.27
CA SER A 189 7.86 8.85 15.20
C SER A 189 7.02 8.58 16.45
N GLU A 190 7.39 7.53 17.17
CA GLU A 190 7.85 7.73 18.53
C GLU A 190 9.28 7.17 18.59
N MET A 191 10.24 8.09 18.53
CA MET A 191 11.57 7.97 19.14
C MET A 191 12.65 7.16 18.41
N SER A 192 13.29 7.73 17.39
CA SER A 192 14.72 7.52 17.21
C SER A 192 15.32 8.82 16.71
N LEU A 193 16.14 9.46 17.55
CA LEU A 193 16.95 10.58 17.11
C LEU A 193 17.86 10.12 15.98
N GLY A 194 17.94 10.92 14.92
CA GLY A 194 18.88 10.75 13.81
C GLY A 194 20.32 11.02 14.22
N VAL A 195 20.81 10.29 15.23
CA VAL A 195 22.19 10.36 15.68
C VAL A 195 23.03 9.46 14.77
N PRO A 196 23.97 10.01 13.98
CA PRO A 196 24.82 9.17 13.13
C PRO A 196 25.69 8.26 13.99
N ARG A 197 25.99 7.04 13.52
CA ARG A 197 26.83 6.06 14.25
C ARG A 197 28.22 6.60 14.64
N GLY A 198 28.74 7.57 13.87
CA GLY A 198 30.00 8.26 14.14
C GLY A 198 29.89 9.43 15.12
N ALA A 199 28.71 9.73 15.64
CA ALA A 199 28.54 10.83 16.58
C ALA A 199 29.17 10.57 17.95
N ILE A 200 29.42 9.30 18.29
CA ILE A 200 30.15 8.94 19.50
C ILE A 200 31.60 8.68 19.11
N THR A 201 32.45 9.63 19.47
CA THR A 201 33.90 9.51 19.35
C THR A 201 34.46 8.91 20.64
N THR A 202 35.47 8.05 20.49
CA THR A 202 36.17 7.41 21.59
C THR A 202 37.60 7.91 21.60
N THR A 203 38.08 8.41 22.73
CA THR A 203 39.48 8.79 22.94
C THR A 203 40.02 8.02 24.14
N CYS A 204 41.19 7.39 24.00
CA CYS A 204 41.84 6.66 25.08
C CYS A 204 42.88 7.56 25.75
N SER A 205 42.91 7.58 27.09
CA SER A 205 44.01 8.21 27.83
C SER A 205 45.31 7.39 27.68
N SER A 206 46.44 7.97 28.07
CA SER A 206 47.73 7.26 28.17
C SER A 206 47.72 6.13 29.21
N SER A 207 46.71 6.09 30.09
CA SER A 207 46.49 5.02 31.06
C SER A 207 45.49 3.97 30.56
N GLY A 208 45.13 3.99 29.27
CA GLY A 208 44.20 3.03 28.65
C GLY A 208 42.72 3.27 28.99
N VAL A 209 42.37 4.38 29.64
CA VAL A 209 41.00 4.66 30.07
C VAL A 209 40.21 5.30 28.92
N PRO A 210 39.11 4.69 28.44
CA PRO A 210 38.29 5.26 27.37
C PRO A 210 37.44 6.42 27.86
N THR A 211 37.40 7.48 27.07
CA THR A 211 36.45 8.59 27.18
C THR A 211 35.56 8.60 25.96
N LEU A 212 34.24 8.63 26.16
CA LEU A 212 33.25 8.77 25.10
C LEU A 212 32.74 10.20 25.03
N THR A 213 32.78 10.79 23.85
CA THR A 213 32.25 12.14 23.63
C THR A 213 31.19 12.09 22.55
N LEU A 214 30.02 12.66 22.85
CA LEU A 214 29.00 12.89 21.83
C LEU A 214 29.35 14.16 21.06
N SER A 215 29.35 14.07 19.73
CA SER A 215 29.54 15.20 18.83
C SER A 215 28.56 16.32 19.17
N SER A 216 29.06 17.57 19.18
CA SER A 216 28.24 18.77 19.35
C SER A 216 27.20 18.93 18.24
N SER A 217 27.39 18.26 17.09
CA SER A 217 26.48 18.30 15.95
C SER A 217 25.12 17.63 16.19
N VAL A 218 24.95 16.90 17.30
CA VAL A 218 23.70 16.17 17.61
C VAL A 218 22.75 17.00 18.49
N GLY A 219 23.15 18.21 18.93
CA GLY A 219 22.32 19.11 19.76
C GLY A 219 22.31 18.73 21.24
N PRO A 220 21.55 19.46 22.08
CA PRO A 220 21.50 19.25 23.53
C PRO A 220 20.72 17.97 23.86
N LEU A 221 21.47 16.87 23.99
CA LEU A 221 20.94 15.55 24.26
C LEU A 221 21.49 15.04 25.58
N ASN A 222 20.64 14.30 26.30
CA ASN A 222 21.06 13.56 27.48
C ASN A 222 21.52 12.19 27.01
N VAL A 223 22.78 11.85 27.27
CA VAL A 223 23.29 10.50 26.97
C VAL A 223 23.49 9.74 28.26
N SER A 224 22.86 8.57 28.38
CA SER A 224 23.22 7.59 29.40
C SER A 224 23.92 6.40 28.75
N TYR A 225 24.93 5.88 29.42
CA TYR A 225 25.69 4.72 28.96
C TYR A 225 25.38 3.53 29.86
N THR A 226 24.97 2.42 29.26
CA THR A 226 24.77 1.15 29.96
C THR A 226 25.65 0.06 29.36
N ASP A 227 25.95 -0.97 30.14
CA ASP A 227 26.51 -2.21 29.61
C ASP A 227 25.46 -2.95 28.75
N THR A 228 25.84 -4.09 28.21
CA THR A 228 24.95 -4.96 27.43
C THR A 228 23.81 -5.56 28.26
N ASP A 229 23.95 -5.58 29.59
CA ASP A 229 22.97 -6.11 30.54
C ASP A 229 22.03 -5.02 31.09
N GLY A 230 22.27 -3.75 30.73
CA GLY A 230 21.48 -2.59 31.14
C GLY A 230 21.96 -1.90 32.41
N SER A 231 23.09 -2.32 33.00
CA SER A 231 23.67 -1.65 34.17
C SER A 231 24.31 -0.31 33.76
N PRO A 232 24.08 0.79 34.49
CA PRO A 232 24.67 2.08 34.17
C PRO A 232 26.20 2.07 34.36
N ILE A 233 26.97 2.52 33.36
CA ILE A 233 28.45 2.58 33.40
C ILE A 233 28.98 4.01 33.66
N GLY A 234 28.14 4.94 34.11
CA GLY A 234 28.56 6.30 34.38
C GLY A 234 27.41 7.27 34.64
N THR A 235 27.74 8.53 34.87
CA THR A 235 26.76 9.60 35.06
C THR A 235 26.28 10.16 33.73
N THR A 236 24.98 10.48 33.65
CA THR A 236 24.37 11.11 32.48
C THR A 236 24.99 12.49 32.26
N VAL A 237 25.42 12.79 31.04
CA VAL A 237 25.97 14.10 30.70
C VAL A 237 25.21 14.75 29.55
N SER A 238 25.20 16.08 29.54
CA SER A 238 24.74 16.87 28.41
C SER A 238 25.77 16.88 27.28
N SER A 239 25.30 17.12 26.05
CA SER A 239 26.11 17.13 24.82
C SER A 239 27.43 17.89 24.96
N GLY A 240 28.51 17.31 24.44
CA GLY A 240 29.85 17.93 24.42
C GLY A 240 30.70 17.66 25.67
N ILE A 241 30.15 17.02 26.71
CA ILE A 241 30.92 16.56 27.86
C ILE A 241 31.33 15.10 27.62
N GLY A 242 32.62 14.81 27.75
CA GLY A 242 33.12 13.44 27.70
C GLY A 242 32.75 12.67 28.95
N VAL A 243 32.30 11.42 28.80
CA VAL A 243 32.14 10.47 29.92
C VAL A 243 33.34 9.54 29.93
N THR A 244 34.09 9.59 31.02
CA THR A 244 35.13 8.62 31.32
C THR A 244 34.47 7.36 31.85
N LEU A 245 34.70 6.23 31.17
CA LEU A 245 34.13 4.97 31.60
C LEU A 245 35.13 4.23 32.51
N PRO A 246 34.71 3.68 33.66
CA PRO A 246 35.56 2.87 34.53
C PRO A 246 35.70 1.44 33.96
N VAL A 247 36.16 1.31 32.72
CA VAL A 247 36.32 0.00 32.08
C VAL A 247 37.71 -0.53 32.38
N THR A 248 37.80 -1.74 32.93
CA THR A 248 39.06 -2.42 33.25
C THR A 248 39.50 -3.42 32.18
N THR A 249 38.69 -3.61 31.13
CA THR A 249 38.95 -4.57 30.05
C THR A 249 39.38 -3.87 28.77
N THR A 250 40.19 -4.56 27.96
CA THR A 250 40.75 -4.07 26.68
C THR A 250 39.70 -3.85 25.59
N SER A 251 38.54 -4.50 25.71
CA SER A 251 37.40 -4.33 24.81
C SER A 251 36.08 -4.42 25.59
N THR A 252 35.19 -3.44 25.39
CA THR A 252 33.84 -3.45 25.96
C THR A 252 32.84 -2.87 24.97
N THR A 253 31.67 -3.49 24.85
CA THR A 253 30.54 -2.93 24.10
C THR A 253 29.64 -2.18 25.06
N VAL A 254 29.37 -0.91 24.74
CA VAL A 254 28.46 -0.06 25.49
C VAL A 254 27.25 0.32 24.65
N VAL A 255 26.12 0.52 25.33
CA VAL A 255 24.89 1.03 24.75
C VAL A 255 24.72 2.47 25.19
N ALA A 256 24.78 3.40 24.24
CA ALA A 256 24.48 4.81 24.50
C ALA A 256 23.00 5.08 24.21
N ASN A 257 22.25 5.42 25.25
CA ASN A 257 20.86 5.87 25.15
C ASN A 257 20.85 7.39 25.06
N VAL A 258 20.54 7.90 23.87
CA VAL A 258 20.51 9.32 23.57
C VAL A 258 19.08 9.84 23.62
N THR A 259 18.79 10.69 24.60
CA THR A 259 17.45 11.23 24.87
C THR A 259 17.37 12.71 24.48
N SER A 260 16.44 13.08 23.60
CA SER A 260 16.11 14.48 23.32
C SER A 260 15.36 15.16 24.46
N SER A 261 15.33 16.50 24.44
CA SER A 261 14.48 17.30 25.34
C SER A 261 12.98 16.94 25.24
N GLY A 262 12.53 16.39 24.11
CA GLY A 262 11.17 15.88 23.92
C GLY A 262 10.95 14.44 24.42
N GLY A 263 11.91 13.86 25.14
CA GLY A 263 11.82 12.50 25.68
C GLY A 263 12.07 11.38 24.68
N LEU A 264 12.39 11.70 23.42
CA LEU A 264 12.71 10.69 22.41
C LEU A 264 14.06 10.02 22.72
N VAL A 265 14.12 8.69 22.77
CA VAL A 265 15.35 7.90 23.02
C VAL A 265 15.88 7.26 21.72
N SER A 266 17.19 7.23 21.52
CA SER A 266 17.87 6.48 20.45
C SER A 266 19.02 5.65 21.04
N GLN A 267 19.17 4.40 20.61
CA GLN A 267 20.23 3.53 21.12
C GLN A 267 21.36 3.38 20.10
N ILE A 268 22.59 3.54 20.56
CA ILE A 268 23.79 3.36 19.75
C ILE A 268 24.68 2.34 20.44
N LEU A 269 24.92 1.20 19.80
CA LEU A 269 25.92 0.25 20.25
C LEU A 269 27.29 0.70 19.75
N LYS A 270 28.27 0.78 20.66
CA LYS A 270 29.65 1.13 20.35
C LYS A 270 30.58 0.13 21.05
N THR A 271 31.40 -0.54 20.26
CA THR A 271 32.53 -1.32 20.79
C THR A 271 33.72 -0.38 20.98
N ILE A 272 34.28 -0.40 22.18
CA ILE A 272 35.42 0.40 22.60
C ILE A 272 36.61 -0.53 22.68
N GLU A 273 37.70 -0.16 22.03
CA GLU A 273 38.99 -0.83 22.14
C GLU A 273 40.03 0.23 22.50
N CYS A 274 40.67 0.08 23.66
CA CYS A 274 41.81 0.92 24.06
C CYS A 274 43.02 0.02 24.25
N PRO A 275 44.13 0.25 23.52
CA PRO A 275 45.37 -0.46 23.78
C PRO A 275 45.89 -0.09 25.18
N LEU A 276 46.24 -1.11 25.96
CA LEU A 276 46.94 -0.97 27.25
C LEU A 276 48.42 -0.64 27.03
#